data_AF-A0AAU7T6X8-F1
#
_entry.id   AF-A0AAU7T6X8-F1
#
_cell.length_a   1.000
_cell.length_b   1.000
_cell.length_c   1.000
_cell.angle_alpha   90.00
_cell.angle_beta   90.00
_cell.angle_gamma   90.00
#
_symmetry.space_group_name_H-M   'P 1'
#
loop_
_entity.id
_entity.type
_entity.pdbx_description
1 polymer ?
#
loop_
_entity_poly.entity_id
_entity_poly.type
_entity_poly.pdbx_seq_one_letter_code
_entity_poly.pdbx_strand_id
1 'polypeptide(L)'
;MDEGEQAAVAEAEQLRADAEEAKTDPAVQEEWIRQSNLIYGGLAAAGLVVVQPFLTASPLDLTATICVVAFAVAIPLLAALLVLNRQEAFRRQVTRSRLVSLAKSIAEASAFVGLTAAFWHISTLAGVVFLVTGIIPVGVHSAGYTKLEYDGTFRSRFRRGKPSA
;
A
#
# COMPACT_ATOMS: atom_id res chain seq x y z
N MET A 1 30.93 21.35 -10.07
CA MET A 1 29.57 20.86 -10.30
C MET A 1 29.41 20.76 -11.80
N ASP A 2 29.45 19.54 -12.30
CA ASP A 2 29.52 19.22 -13.72
C ASP A 2 28.17 19.54 -14.40
N GLU A 3 28.13 19.82 -15.70
CA GLU A 3 26.87 20.14 -16.42
C GLU A 3 25.86 18.97 -16.32
N GLY A 4 26.34 17.73 -16.26
CA GLY A 4 25.50 16.54 -16.04
C GLY A 4 24.89 16.46 -14.64
N GLU A 5 25.59 16.98 -13.62
CA GLU A 5 25.10 17.03 -12.24
C GLU A 5 24.00 18.10 -12.10
N GLN A 6 24.15 19.23 -12.78
CA GLN A 6 23.13 20.30 -12.83
C GLN A 6 21.85 19.85 -13.55
N ALA A 7 21.98 19.13 -14.66
CA ALA A 7 20.84 18.58 -15.39
C ALA A 7 20.06 17.54 -14.56
N ALA A 8 20.76 16.63 -13.88
CA ALA A 8 20.14 15.62 -13.02
C ALA A 8 19.42 16.23 -11.81
N VAL A 9 19.99 17.29 -11.21
CA VAL A 9 19.35 18.02 -10.11
C VAL A 9 18.10 18.76 -10.60
N ALA A 10 18.17 19.45 -11.74
CA ALA A 10 17.03 20.15 -12.32
C ALA A 10 15.89 19.18 -12.70
N GLU A 11 16.22 18.01 -13.27
CA GLU A 11 15.25 16.97 -13.58
C GLU A 11 14.62 16.39 -12.29
N ALA A 12 15.43 16.13 -11.26
CA ALA A 12 14.91 15.66 -9.97
C ALA A 12 14.01 16.70 -9.27
N GLU A 13 14.33 17.99 -9.36
CA GLU A 13 13.48 19.07 -8.85
C GLU A 13 12.17 19.18 -9.63
N GLN A 14 12.22 19.06 -10.96
CA GLN A 14 11.04 19.08 -11.80
C GLN A 14 10.14 17.88 -11.55
N LEU A 15 10.71 16.68 -11.38
CA LEU A 15 9.97 15.48 -10.98
C LEU A 15 9.30 15.64 -9.62
N ARG A 16 9.96 16.29 -8.66
CA ARG A 16 9.36 16.58 -7.34
C ARG A 16 8.20 17.58 -7.45
N ALA A 17 8.36 18.63 -8.25
CA ALA A 17 7.30 19.62 -8.48
C ALA A 17 6.09 18.98 -9.16
N ASP A 18 6.31 18.19 -10.21
CA ASP A 18 5.26 17.44 -10.92
C ASP A 18 4.55 16.45 -9.97
N ALA A 19 5.31 15.78 -9.09
CA ALA A 19 4.74 14.87 -8.09
C ALA A 19 3.90 15.59 -7.04
N GLU A 20 4.30 16.80 -6.61
CA GLU A 20 3.49 17.63 -5.70
C GLU A 20 2.22 18.14 -6.38
N GLU A 21 2.28 18.54 -7.65
CA GLU A 21 1.11 18.94 -8.44
C GLU A 21 0.14 17.75 -8.62
N ALA A 22 0.66 16.57 -8.99
CA ALA A 22 -0.12 15.34 -9.11
C ALA A 22 -0.79 14.93 -7.79
N LYS A 23 -0.15 15.14 -6.63
CA LYS A 23 -0.76 14.88 -5.31
C LYS A 23 -1.99 15.76 -5.03
N THR A 24 -2.09 16.91 -5.70
CA THR A 24 -3.21 17.84 -5.55
C THR A 24 -4.35 17.61 -6.54
N ASP A 25 -4.14 16.78 -7.57
CA ASP A 25 -5.18 16.40 -8.52
C ASP A 25 -6.25 15.51 -7.84
N PRO A 26 -7.54 15.91 -7.85
CA PRO A 26 -8.63 15.11 -7.30
C PRO A 26 -8.72 13.70 -7.89
N ALA A 27 -8.40 13.52 -9.18
CA ALA A 27 -8.47 12.21 -9.84
C ALA A 27 -7.38 11.24 -9.31
N VAL A 28 -6.19 11.77 -9.04
CA VAL A 28 -5.08 11.01 -8.44
C VAL A 28 -5.42 10.64 -6.99
N GLN A 29 -6.04 11.55 -6.22
CA GLN A 29 -6.48 11.26 -4.86
C GLN A 29 -7.56 10.16 -4.82
N GLU A 30 -8.54 10.20 -5.72
CA GLU A 30 -9.58 9.19 -5.80
C GLU A 30 -9.03 7.79 -6.10
N GLU A 31 -8.08 7.69 -7.04
CA GLU A 31 -7.40 6.42 -7.33
C GLU A 31 -6.61 5.91 -6.12
N TRP A 32 -5.90 6.79 -5.43
CA TRP A 32 -5.12 6.43 -4.25
C TRP A 32 -5.99 5.92 -3.09
N ILE A 33 -7.17 6.53 -2.91
CA ILE A 33 -8.17 6.07 -1.94
C ILE A 33 -8.75 4.70 -2.37
N ARG A 34 -9.00 4.49 -3.66
CA ARG A 34 -9.47 3.19 -4.20
C ARG A 34 -8.45 2.08 -3.92
N GLN A 35 -7.18 2.32 -4.21
CA GLN A 35 -6.10 1.37 -3.93
C GLN A 35 -5.98 1.07 -2.44
N SER A 36 -6.02 2.10 -1.59
CA SER A 36 -5.95 1.94 -0.14
C SER A 36 -7.13 1.12 0.40
N ASN A 37 -8.34 1.33 -0.12
CA ASN A 37 -9.51 0.53 0.24
C ASN A 37 -9.37 -0.95 -0.14
N LEU A 38 -8.76 -1.26 -1.29
CA LEU A 38 -8.49 -2.63 -1.69
C LEU A 38 -7.47 -3.30 -0.77
N ILE A 39 -6.41 -2.57 -0.39
CA ILE A 39 -5.40 -3.07 0.55
C ILE A 39 -6.03 -3.34 1.92
N TYR A 40 -6.72 -2.35 2.50
CA TYR A 40 -7.27 -2.48 3.85
C TYR A 40 -8.36 -3.55 3.92
N GLY A 41 -9.26 -3.55 2.94
CA GLY A 41 -10.34 -4.54 2.85
C GLY A 41 -9.79 -5.95 2.60
N GLY A 42 -8.81 -6.08 1.70
CA GLY A 42 -8.18 -7.36 1.37
C GLY A 42 -7.43 -7.96 2.56
N LEU A 43 -6.62 -7.16 3.27
CA LEU A 43 -5.89 -7.61 4.46
C LEU A 43 -6.83 -7.97 5.61
N ALA A 44 -7.89 -7.20 5.84
CA ALA A 44 -8.87 -7.50 6.87
C ALA A 44 -9.62 -8.81 6.58
N ALA A 45 -10.06 -8.99 5.33
CA ALA A 45 -10.74 -10.22 4.90
C ALA A 45 -9.82 -11.44 4.99
N ALA A 46 -8.56 -11.32 4.54
CA ALA A 46 -7.56 -12.38 4.68
C ALA A 46 -7.33 -12.74 6.15
N GLY A 47 -7.19 -11.73 7.03
CA GLY A 47 -7.06 -11.96 8.47
C GLY A 47 -8.24 -12.70 9.09
N LEU A 48 -9.48 -12.32 8.73
CA LEU A 48 -10.68 -13.00 9.21
C LEU A 48 -10.71 -14.48 8.81
N VAL A 49 -10.34 -14.80 7.57
CA VAL A 49 -10.30 -16.19 7.08
C VAL A 49 -9.17 -16.97 7.76
N VAL A 50 -7.99 -16.38 7.88
CA VAL A 50 -6.79 -17.05 8.43
C VAL A 50 -6.93 -17.34 9.92
N VAL A 51 -7.60 -16.47 10.69
CA VAL A 51 -7.76 -16.64 12.14
C VAL A 51 -8.76 -17.72 12.52
N GLN A 52 -9.76 -18.00 11.67
CA GLN A 52 -10.82 -18.98 11.95
C GLN A 52 -10.34 -20.34 12.49
N PRO A 53 -9.42 -21.07 11.84
CA PRO A 53 -8.96 -22.36 12.33
C PRO A 53 -8.30 -22.28 13.72
N PHE A 54 -7.66 -21.16 14.04
CA PHE A 54 -6.97 -20.95 15.32
C PHE A 54 -7.92 -20.66 16.48
N LEU A 55 -9.15 -20.20 16.22
CA LEU A 55 -10.15 -19.98 17.27
C LEU A 55 -10.73 -21.28 17.82
N THR A 56 -10.68 -22.35 17.03
CA THR A 56 -11.19 -23.67 17.40
C THR A 56 -10.09 -24.64 17.80
N ALA A 57 -8.84 -24.38 17.42
CA ALA A 57 -7.71 -25.22 17.75
C ALA A 57 -7.23 -24.97 19.19
N SER A 58 -7.02 -26.03 19.95
CA SER A 58 -6.37 -25.98 21.25
C SER A 58 -5.57 -27.26 21.50
N PRO A 59 -4.32 -27.16 22.00
CA PRO A 59 -3.56 -25.94 22.30
C PRO A 59 -2.97 -25.26 21.06
N LEU A 60 -2.82 -23.93 21.10
CA LEU A 60 -2.11 -23.16 20.07
C LEU A 60 -0.60 -23.22 20.32
N ASP A 61 0.17 -23.43 19.26
CA ASP A 61 1.62 -23.24 19.33
C ASP A 61 1.99 -21.74 19.32
N LEU A 62 3.28 -21.44 19.49
CA LEU A 62 3.77 -20.07 19.55
C LEU A 62 3.47 -19.29 18.26
N THR A 63 3.62 -19.92 17.09
CA THR A 63 3.39 -19.29 15.79
C THR A 63 1.91 -18.96 15.56
N ALA A 64 1.00 -19.85 15.91
CA ALA A 64 -0.44 -19.59 15.83
C ALA A 64 -0.86 -18.51 16.83
N THR A 65 -0.27 -18.49 18.03
CA THR A 65 -0.50 -17.41 19.01
C THR A 65 -0.07 -16.05 18.46
N ILE A 66 1.11 -15.96 17.84
CA ILE A 66 1.59 -14.72 17.19
C ILE A 66 0.61 -14.29 16.09
N CYS A 67 0.13 -15.23 15.26
CA CYS A 67 -0.85 -14.94 14.22
C CYS A 67 -2.13 -14.31 14.78
N VAL A 68 -2.73 -14.93 15.80
CA VAL A 68 -3.98 -14.46 16.41
C VAL A 68 -3.80 -13.08 17.04
N VAL A 69 -2.72 -12.85 17.79
CA VAL A 69 -2.44 -11.55 18.43
C VAL A 69 -2.21 -10.47 17.38
N ALA A 70 -1.46 -10.77 16.31
CA ALA A 70 -1.20 -9.81 15.24
C ALA A 70 -2.49 -9.37 14.53
N PHE A 71 -3.40 -10.32 14.24
CA PHE A 71 -4.68 -9.98 13.63
C PHE A 71 -5.69 -9.35 14.59
N ALA A 72 -5.60 -9.61 15.90
CA ALA A 72 -6.40 -8.90 16.90
C ALA A 72 -6.09 -7.39 16.91
N VAL A 73 -4.86 -6.99 16.55
CA VAL A 73 -4.48 -5.60 16.36
C VAL A 73 -4.81 -5.10 14.95
N ALA A 74 -4.50 -5.90 13.91
CA ALA A 74 -4.64 -5.47 12.53
C ALA A 74 -6.10 -5.25 12.12
N ILE A 75 -7.01 -6.17 12.43
CA ILE A 75 -8.40 -6.14 11.93
C ILE A 75 -9.13 -4.86 12.37
N PRO A 76 -9.13 -4.46 13.66
CA PRO A 76 -9.79 -3.22 14.08
C PRO A 76 -9.17 -1.97 13.44
N LEU A 77 -7.84 -1.91 13.32
CA LEU A 77 -7.16 -0.78 12.70
C LEU A 77 -7.47 -0.67 11.20
N LEU A 78 -7.41 -1.78 10.46
CA LEU A 78 -7.76 -1.82 9.03
C LEU A 78 -9.22 -1.43 8.80
N ALA A 79 -10.14 -1.88 9.67
CA ALA A 79 -11.55 -1.50 9.60
C ALA A 79 -11.74 0.01 9.83
N ALA A 80 -11.08 0.57 10.86
CA ALA A 80 -11.13 2.01 11.13
C ALA A 80 -10.56 2.84 9.96
N LEU A 81 -9.44 2.40 9.38
CA LEU A 81 -8.83 3.04 8.21
C LEU A 81 -9.70 2.93 6.95
N LEU A 82 -10.42 1.83 6.76
CA LEU A 82 -11.36 1.67 5.65
C LEU A 82 -12.57 2.61 5.79
N VAL A 83 -13.11 2.75 7.00
CA VAL A 83 -14.17 3.74 7.29
C VAL A 83 -13.66 5.16 7.07
N LEU A 84 -12.44 5.46 7.52
CA LEU A 84 -11.80 6.76 7.30
C LEU A 84 -11.63 7.06 5.82
N ASN A 85 -11.06 6.14 5.04
CA ASN A 85 -10.92 6.31 3.58
C ASN A 85 -12.26 6.51 2.89
N ARG A 86 -13.34 5.86 3.34
CA ARG A 86 -14.69 6.09 2.81
C ARG A 86 -15.18 7.50 3.08
N GLN A 87 -14.86 8.07 4.24
CA GLN A 87 -15.15 9.47 4.58
C GLN A 87 -14.30 10.43 3.74
N GLU A 88 -13.03 10.12 3.51
CA GLU A 88 -12.12 10.91 2.66
C GLU A 88 -12.57 10.91 1.20
N ALA A 89 -12.99 9.75 0.67
CA ALA A 89 -13.59 9.64 -0.66
C ALA A 89 -14.84 10.52 -0.79
N PHE A 90 -15.72 10.47 0.22
CA PHE A 90 -16.94 11.27 0.23
C PHE A 90 -16.63 12.78 0.26
N ARG A 91 -15.59 13.20 0.98
CA ARG A 91 -15.19 14.61 1.12
C ARG A 91 -14.19 15.09 0.05
N ARG A 92 -13.69 14.19 -0.81
CA ARG A 92 -12.61 14.44 -1.78
C ARG A 92 -11.37 15.11 -1.15
N GLN A 93 -11.05 14.74 0.09
CA GLN A 93 -9.90 15.27 0.82
C GLN A 93 -9.26 14.17 1.66
N VAL A 94 -7.95 13.96 1.46
CA VAL A 94 -7.14 12.99 2.21
C VAL A 94 -6.59 13.63 3.48
N THR A 95 -6.67 12.94 4.62
CA THR A 95 -6.08 13.42 5.86
C THR A 95 -4.56 13.33 5.84
N ARG A 96 -3.88 14.39 6.26
CA ARG A 96 -2.41 14.41 6.42
C ARG A 96 -1.97 14.13 7.86
N SER A 97 -2.84 13.54 8.67
CA SER A 97 -2.57 13.28 10.08
C SER A 97 -1.45 12.24 10.27
N ARG A 98 -0.43 12.57 11.08
CA ARG A 98 0.64 11.63 11.45
C ARG A 98 0.12 10.39 12.17
N LEU A 99 -0.97 10.52 12.93
CA LEU A 99 -1.60 9.40 13.61
C LEU A 99 -2.16 8.38 12.62
N VAL A 100 -2.74 8.84 11.51
CA VAL A 100 -3.30 7.96 10.47
C VAL A 100 -2.19 7.23 9.74
N SER A 101 -1.09 7.91 9.44
CA SER A 101 0.11 7.29 8.85
C SER A 101 0.72 6.23 9.77
N LEU A 102 0.80 6.51 11.08
CA LEU A 102 1.27 5.55 12.07
C LEU A 102 0.32 4.36 12.19
N ALA A 103 -0.99 4.60 12.28
CA ALA A 103 -2.00 3.55 12.34
C ALA A 103 -1.97 2.65 11.11
N LYS A 104 -1.81 3.22 9.91
CA LYS A 104 -1.63 2.47 8.66
C LYS A 104 -0.41 1.56 8.73
N SER A 105 0.73 2.10 9.15
CA SER A 105 1.97 1.33 9.27
C SER A 105 1.83 0.17 10.26
N ILE A 106 1.23 0.41 11.42
CA ILE A 106 0.99 -0.63 12.44
C ILE A 106 0.02 -1.69 11.91
N ALA A 107 -1.07 -1.29 11.26
CA ALA A 107 -2.08 -2.18 10.75
C ALA A 107 -1.53 -3.12 9.67
N GLU A 108 -0.84 -2.56 8.67
CA GLU A 108 -0.26 -3.32 7.56
C GLU A 108 0.88 -4.23 8.04
N ALA A 109 1.78 -3.73 8.90
CA ALA A 109 2.85 -4.55 9.48
C ALA A 109 2.30 -5.70 10.32
N SER A 110 1.28 -5.44 11.14
CA SER A 110 0.64 -6.47 11.96
C SER A 110 -0.04 -7.52 11.08
N ALA A 111 -0.75 -7.11 10.02
CA ALA A 111 -1.37 -8.04 9.08
C ALA A 111 -0.32 -8.91 8.38
N PHE A 112 0.80 -8.32 7.95
CA PHE A 112 1.90 -9.05 7.32
C PHE A 112 2.55 -10.07 8.25
N VAL A 113 2.81 -9.69 9.51
CA VAL A 113 3.31 -10.60 10.55
C VAL A 113 2.31 -11.73 10.79
N GLY A 114 1.02 -11.42 10.89
CA GLY A 114 -0.04 -12.41 11.07
C GLY A 114 -0.08 -13.44 9.94
N LEU A 115 -0.06 -13.00 8.68
CA LEU A 115 0.00 -13.89 7.52
C LEU A 115 1.24 -14.77 7.53
N THR A 116 2.41 -14.19 7.78
CA THR A 116 3.67 -14.94 7.83
C THR A 116 3.65 -16.01 8.92
N ALA A 117 3.16 -15.66 10.11
CA ALA A 117 3.04 -16.58 11.23
C ALA A 117 2.07 -17.73 10.94
N ALA A 118 0.96 -17.46 10.24
CA ALA A 118 0.02 -18.49 9.81
C ALA A 118 0.68 -19.53 8.87
N PHE A 119 1.49 -19.09 7.90
CA PHE A 119 2.22 -20.01 7.03
C PHE A 119 3.30 -20.78 7.79
N TRP A 120 3.98 -20.14 8.74
CA TRP A 120 5.00 -20.79 9.56
C TRP A 120 4.43 -21.86 10.48
N HIS A 121 3.21 -21.66 10.98
CA HIS A 121 2.47 -22.67 11.74
C HIS A 121 2.19 -23.93 10.92
N ILE A 122 1.90 -23.79 9.62
CA ILE A 122 1.69 -24.93 8.72
C ILE A 122 3.02 -25.65 8.45
N SER A 123 4.04 -24.90 8.01
CA SER A 123 5.39 -25.42 7.85
C SER A 123 6.43 -24.30 7.74
N THR A 124 7.64 -24.57 8.20
CA THR A 124 8.79 -23.65 8.04
C THR A 124 9.04 -23.29 6.58
N LEU A 125 8.92 -24.26 5.66
CA LEU A 125 9.11 -24.04 4.23
C LEU A 125 8.05 -23.09 3.66
N ALA A 126 6.77 -23.27 4.00
CA ALA A 126 5.69 -22.40 3.53
C ALA A 126 5.91 -20.95 3.99
N GLY A 127 6.36 -20.74 5.23
CA GLY A 127 6.70 -19.43 5.74
C GLY A 127 7.83 -18.74 4.96
N VAL A 128 8.92 -19.47 4.65
CA VAL A 128 10.02 -18.94 3.82
C VAL A 128 9.55 -18.61 2.41
N VAL A 129 8.78 -19.51 1.78
CA VAL A 129 8.23 -19.29 0.44
C VAL A 129 7.33 -18.05 0.41
N PHE A 130 6.49 -17.85 1.42
CA PHE A 130 5.65 -16.66 1.54
C PHE A 130 6.47 -15.38 1.63
N LEU A 131 7.53 -15.35 2.45
CA LEU A 131 8.41 -14.19 2.58
C LEU A 131 9.14 -13.86 1.28
N VAL A 132 9.76 -14.86 0.64
CA VAL A 132 10.49 -14.66 -0.63
C VAL A 132 9.53 -14.18 -1.72
N THR A 133 8.35 -14.81 -1.81
CA THR A 133 7.35 -14.43 -2.82
C THR A 133 6.76 -13.06 -2.52
N GLY A 134 6.62 -12.65 -1.26
CA GLY A 134 6.11 -11.32 -0.88
C GLY A 134 7.01 -10.16 -1.33
N ILE A 135 8.32 -10.39 -1.50
CA ILE A 135 9.27 -9.36 -1.96
C ILE A 135 9.12 -9.09 -3.47
N ILE A 136 8.78 -10.12 -4.26
CA ILE A 136 8.73 -10.02 -5.73
C ILE A 136 7.67 -8.99 -6.21
N PRO A 137 6.42 -8.98 -5.71
CA PRO A 137 5.42 -7.98 -6.05
C PRO A 137 5.84 -6.55 -5.77
N VAL A 138 6.62 -6.30 -4.71
CA VAL A 138 7.14 -4.96 -4.42
C VAL A 138 8.08 -4.50 -5.53
N GLY A 139 8.97 -5.39 -5.99
CA GLY A 139 9.84 -5.13 -7.14
C GLY A 139 9.07 -4.92 -8.44
N VAL A 140 8.05 -5.74 -8.72
CA VAL A 140 7.19 -5.60 -9.90
C VAL A 140 6.42 -4.29 -9.87
N HIS A 141 5.86 -3.91 -8.71
CA HIS A 141 5.13 -2.65 -8.55
C HIS A 141 6.06 -1.45 -8.73
N SER A 142 7.28 -1.50 -8.19
CA SER A 142 8.29 -0.44 -8.37
C SER A 142 8.75 -0.30 -9.83
N ALA A 143 9.01 -1.41 -10.52
CA ALA A 143 9.38 -1.42 -11.94
C ALA A 143 8.22 -1.00 -12.86
N GLY A 144 6.98 -1.36 -12.49
CA GLY A 144 5.78 -0.94 -13.20
C GLY A 144 5.53 0.57 -13.08
N TYR A 145 5.73 1.15 -11.90
CA TYR A 145 5.55 2.58 -11.66
C TYR A 145 6.58 3.42 -12.42
N THR A 146 7.86 3.04 -12.36
CA THR A 146 8.95 3.71 -13.09
C THR A 146 8.72 3.68 -14.60
N LYS A 147 8.20 2.58 -15.15
CA LYS A 147 7.87 2.52 -16.58
C LYS A 147 6.69 3.42 -16.97
N LEU A 148 5.72 3.65 -16.08
CA LEU A 148 4.60 4.56 -16.33
C LEU A 148 5.01 6.04 -16.20
N GLU A 149 5.96 6.36 -15.33
CA GLU A 149 6.49 7.73 -15.17
C GLU A 149 7.47 8.12 -16.29
N TYR A 150 8.29 7.17 -16.78
CA TYR A 150 9.31 7.45 -17.83
C TYR A 150 8.80 7.36 -19.27
N ASP A 151 7.61 6.78 -19.51
CA ASP A 151 7.07 6.70 -20.87
C ASP A 151 6.44 8.06 -21.26
N GLY A 152 7.27 8.99 -21.73
CA GLY A 152 6.89 10.32 -22.21
C GLY A 152 5.82 10.32 -23.32
N THR A 153 5.55 9.16 -23.91
CA THR A 153 4.48 8.91 -24.86
C THR A 153 3.09 9.11 -24.25
N PHE A 154 2.89 8.85 -22.94
CA PHE A 154 1.60 9.05 -22.27
C PHE A 154 1.25 10.54 -22.12
N ARG A 155 2.24 11.38 -21.82
CA ARG A 155 2.08 12.85 -21.74
C ARG A 155 1.67 13.49 -23.08
N SER A 156 2.09 12.91 -24.21
CA SER A 156 1.75 13.42 -25.54
C SER A 156 0.28 13.25 -25.94
N ARG A 157 -0.42 12.25 -25.36
CA ARG A 157 -1.83 11.98 -25.70
C ARG A 157 -2.82 12.98 -25.11
N PHE A 158 -2.48 13.61 -23.99
CA PHE A 158 -3.37 14.56 -23.30
C PHE A 158 -3.09 16.03 -23.64
N ARG A 159 -2.04 16.33 -24.42
CA ARG A 159 -1.76 17.69 -24.93
C ARG A 159 -2.47 17.96 -26.27
N ARG A 160 -3.78 17.71 -26.33
CA ARG A 160 -4.65 18.01 -27.47
C ARG A 160 -5.91 18.69 -26.92
N GLY A 161 -6.15 20.00 -27.07
CA GLY A 161 -5.38 21.06 -27.70
C GLY A 161 -5.75 22.41 -27.07
N LYS A 162 -4.85 23.39 -27.18
CA LYS A 162 -5.26 24.80 -27.07
C LYS A 162 -6.08 25.12 -28.32
N PRO A 163 -7.30 25.65 -28.21
CA PRO A 163 -7.98 26.20 -29.37
C PRO A 163 -7.16 27.39 -29.86
N SER A 164 -6.73 27.33 -31.11
CA SER A 164 -6.13 28.47 -31.81
C SER A 164 -7.26 29.35 -32.34
N ALA A 165 -7.24 30.61 -31.90
CA ALA A 165 -8.00 31.78 -32.38
C ALA A 165 -9.53 31.74 -32.22
#